data_AF-A0A5J6XRP9-F1
#
_entry.id   AF-A0A5J6XRP9-F1
#
_cell.length_a   1.000
_cell.length_b   1.000
_cell.length_c   1.000
_cell.angle_alpha   90.00
_cell.angle_beta   90.00
_cell.angle_gamma   90.00
#
_symmetry.space_group_name_H-M   'P 1'
#
loop_
_entity.id
_entity.type
_entity.pdbx_description
1 polymer ?
#
loop_
_entity_poly.entity_id
_entity_poly.type
_entity_poly.pdbx_seq_one_letter_code
_entity_poly.pdbx_strand_id
1 'polypeptide(L)'
;MMSALREYFQVTREAIEVLSDLSWEKDREIAISRLDEIIRIRESLQKDIQPPFTDEEKKLGELCVKLNEELAKAMAKRRMEVARNLKMVREQKQHNQKYANPYEAILTDGVYYDKRK
;
A
#
# COMPACT_ATOMS: atom_id res chain seq x y z
N MET A 1 30.57 -1.11 17.56
CA MET A 1 29.18 -0.77 17.87
C MET A 1 28.62 -0.06 16.63
N MET A 2 27.53 -0.54 16.04
CA MET A 2 26.90 0.15 14.89
C MET A 2 26.27 1.44 15.41
N SER A 3 26.30 2.54 14.64
CA SER A 3 25.65 3.78 15.06
C SER A 3 24.15 3.69 14.73
N ALA A 4 23.29 4.25 15.58
CA ALA A 4 21.84 4.28 15.37
C ALA A 4 21.47 4.84 13.99
N LEU A 5 22.25 5.80 13.48
CA LEU A 5 22.08 6.36 12.13
C LEU A 5 22.36 5.36 11.01
N ARG A 6 23.36 4.48 11.17
CA ARG A 6 23.66 3.39 10.22
C ARG A 6 22.55 2.34 10.21
N GLU A 7 22.06 1.96 11.38
CA GLU A 7 20.93 1.05 11.49
C GLU A 7 19.68 1.66 10.86
N TYR A 8 19.38 2.94 11.15
CA TYR A 8 18.25 3.66 10.55
C TYR A 8 18.32 3.68 9.02
N PHE A 9 19.52 3.91 8.47
CA PHE A 9 19.75 3.83 7.03
C PHE A 9 19.44 2.43 6.47
N GLN A 10 19.94 1.38 7.12
CA GLN A 10 19.72 -0.01 6.69
C GLN A 10 18.24 -0.41 6.73
N VAL A 11 17.54 -0.16 7.83
CA VAL A 11 16.12 -0.52 7.93
C VAL A 11 15.24 0.33 7.00
N THR A 12 15.65 1.56 6.68
CA THR A 12 14.96 2.38 5.67
C THR A 12 15.13 1.79 4.26
N ARG A 13 16.32 1.24 3.93
CA ARG A 13 16.54 0.52 2.66
C ARG A 13 15.68 -0.73 2.59
N GLU A 14 15.64 -1.51 3.67
CA GLU A 14 14.83 -2.72 3.75
C GLU A 14 13.34 -2.41 3.55
N ALA A 15 12.83 -1.31 4.12
CA ALA A 15 11.46 -0.87 3.88
C ALA A 15 11.18 -0.62 2.39
N ILE A 16 12.10 0.02 1.67
CA ILE A 16 11.99 0.28 0.23
C ILE A 16 12.00 -1.04 -0.55
N GLU A 17 12.85 -1.99 -0.18
CA GLU A 17 12.93 -3.31 -0.80
C GLU A 17 11.62 -4.08 -0.64
N VAL A 18 11.09 -4.14 0.58
CA VAL A 18 9.77 -4.75 0.87
C VAL A 18 8.67 -4.07 0.07
N LEU A 19 8.64 -2.73 0.03
CA LEU A 19 7.65 -1.97 -0.73
C LEU A 19 7.80 -2.09 -2.26
N SER A 20 8.97 -2.50 -2.76
CA SER A 20 9.23 -2.64 -4.20
C SER A 20 9.20 -4.09 -4.67
N ASP A 21 9.02 -5.04 -3.76
CA ASP A 21 8.98 -6.46 -4.06
C ASP A 21 7.83 -6.81 -5.02
N LEU A 22 8.16 -7.57 -6.06
CA LEU A 22 7.22 -8.07 -7.05
C LEU A 22 6.32 -9.17 -6.49
N SER A 23 6.75 -9.85 -5.42
CA SER A 23 5.98 -10.88 -4.71
C SER A 23 4.99 -10.32 -3.70
N TRP A 24 4.93 -8.99 -3.51
CA TRP A 24 4.07 -8.32 -2.52
C TRP A 24 2.63 -8.82 -2.51
N GLU A 25 2.00 -9.02 -3.67
CA GLU A 25 0.60 -9.42 -3.70
C GLU A 25 0.38 -10.86 -3.22
N LYS A 26 1.37 -11.74 -3.44
CA LYS A 26 1.34 -13.13 -2.98
C LYS A 26 1.54 -13.22 -1.47
N ASP A 27 2.51 -12.45 -0.96
CA ASP A 27 2.97 -12.53 0.43
C ASP A 27 2.54 -11.30 1.24
N ARG A 28 1.39 -10.72 0.90
CA ARG A 28 0.92 -9.40 1.37
C ARG A 28 0.90 -9.26 2.89
N GLU A 29 0.36 -10.24 3.61
CA GLU A 29 0.30 -10.20 5.08
C GLU A 29 1.70 -10.20 5.72
N ILE A 30 2.61 -10.99 5.16
CA ILE A 30 4.00 -11.07 5.62
C ILE A 30 4.71 -9.74 5.34
N ALA A 31 4.53 -9.18 4.13
CA ALA A 31 5.12 -7.91 3.75
C ALA A 31 4.63 -6.75 4.61
N ILE A 32 3.32 -6.70 4.94
CA ILE A 32 2.75 -5.70 5.85
C ILE A 32 3.32 -5.87 7.26
N SER A 33 3.35 -7.10 7.80
CA SER A 33 3.87 -7.36 9.14
C SER A 33 5.34 -6.93 9.27
N ARG A 34 6.16 -7.25 8.26
CA ARG A 34 7.57 -6.84 8.20
C ARG A 34 7.70 -5.32 8.11
N LEU A 35 6.87 -4.66 7.31
CA LEU A 35 6.89 -3.20 7.19
C LEU A 35 6.51 -2.51 8.51
N ASP A 36 5.52 -3.05 9.24
CA ASP A 36 5.13 -2.55 10.56
C ASP A 36 6.26 -2.68 11.59
N GLU A 37 6.96 -3.81 11.59
CA GLU A 37 8.14 -4.02 12.44
C GLU A 37 9.25 -3.01 12.09
N ILE A 38 9.56 -2.86 10.81
CA ILE A 38 10.56 -1.90 10.33
C ILE A 38 10.19 -0.46 10.73
N ILE A 39 8.92 -0.07 10.63
CA ILE A 39 8.46 1.27 11.04
C ILE A 39 8.71 1.49 12.52
N ARG A 40 8.38 0.52 13.39
CA ARG A 40 8.63 0.62 14.83
C ARG A 40 10.11 0.74 15.16
N ILE A 41 10.95 -0.07 14.50
CA ILE A 41 12.41 -0.01 14.68
C ILE A 41 12.93 1.37 14.26
N ARG A 42 12.49 1.89 13.11
CA ARG A 42 12.87 3.23 12.63
C ARG A 42 12.49 4.33 13.60
N GLU A 43 11.28 4.28 14.16
CA GLU A 43 10.82 5.25 15.16
C GLU A 43 11.65 5.22 16.45
N SER A 44 12.09 4.03 16.87
CA SER A 44 12.99 3.89 18.01
C SER A 44 14.35 4.50 17.70
N LEU A 45 14.97 4.08 16.60
CA LEU A 45 16.30 4.54 16.18
C LEU A 45 16.36 6.05 15.98
N GLN A 46 15.27 6.65 15.49
CA GLN A 46 15.20 8.09 15.29
C GLN A 46 15.32 8.90 16.59
N LYS A 47 14.93 8.33 17.73
CA LYS A 47 15.10 8.98 19.05
C LYS A 47 16.56 8.96 19.50
N ASP A 48 17.31 7.95 19.09
CA ASP A 48 18.70 7.72 19.46
C ASP A 48 19.69 8.48 18.56
N ILE A 49 19.24 9.01 17.42
CA ILE A 49 20.04 9.87 16.54
C ILE A 49 20.10 11.28 17.14
N GLN A 50 21.11 11.51 17.97
CA GLN A 50 21.34 12.77 18.69
C GLN A 50 22.77 13.29 18.49
N PRO A 51 22.98 14.62 18.52
CA PRO A 51 24.31 15.21 18.44
C PRO A 51 25.16 14.91 19.70
N PRO A 52 26.49 15.05 19.64
CA PRO A 52 27.29 15.54 18.51
C PRO A 52 27.54 14.48 17.43
N PHE A 53 27.51 14.89 16.16
CA PHE A 53 27.74 14.01 15.01
C PHE A 53 29.15 14.15 14.46
N THR A 54 29.75 13.01 14.13
CA THR A 54 30.99 12.94 13.33
C THR A 54 30.75 13.38 11.89
N ASP A 55 31.81 13.73 11.15
CA ASP A 55 31.67 14.12 9.73
C ASP A 55 31.18 12.96 8.84
N GLU A 56 31.50 11.72 9.21
CA GLU A 56 30.94 10.53 8.56
C GLU A 56 29.43 10.42 8.79
N GLU A 57 28.96 10.68 10.01
CA GLU A 57 27.54 10.65 10.33
C GLU A 57 26.77 11.78 9.66
N LYS A 58 27.36 12.97 9.49
CA LYS A 58 26.74 14.04 8.71
C LYS A 58 26.52 13.63 7.25
N LYS A 59 27.53 13.05 6.61
CA LYS A 59 27.43 12.52 5.23
C LYS A 59 26.37 11.42 5.13
N LEU A 60 26.35 10.51 6.11
CA LEU A 60 25.33 9.46 6.16
C LEU A 60 23.93 10.05 6.38
N GLY A 61 23.79 11.09 7.19
CA GLY A 61 22.54 11.80 7.42
C GLY A 61 21.97 12.40 6.14
N GLU A 62 22.81 13.00 5.29
CA GLU A 62 22.40 13.47 3.97
C GLU A 62 21.88 12.34 3.07
N LEU A 63 22.52 11.16 3.12
CA LEU A 63 22.04 9.97 2.42
C LEU A 63 20.72 9.46 2.99
N CYS A 64 20.55 9.48 4.33
CA CYS A 64 19.28 9.12 4.98
C CYS A 64 18.12 10.02 4.55
N VAL A 65 18.36 11.33 4.37
CA VAL A 65 17.33 12.26 3.88
C VAL A 65 16.88 11.87 2.47
N LYS A 66 17.82 11.64 1.56
CA LYS A 66 17.50 11.18 0.19
C LYS A 66 16.75 9.85 0.20
N LEU A 67 17.21 8.92 1.04
CA LEU A 67 16.57 7.61 1.17
C LEU A 67 15.16 7.70 1.74
N ASN A 68 14.89 8.63 2.65
CA ASN A 68 13.55 8.89 3.16
C ASN A 68 12.60 9.43 2.06
N GLU A 69 13.11 10.26 1.14
CA GLU A 69 12.32 10.69 -0.02
C GLU A 69 11.99 9.52 -0.96
N GLU A 70 12.93 8.60 -1.17
CA GLU A 70 12.70 7.38 -1.94
C GLU A 70 11.67 6.48 -1.27
N LEU A 71 11.76 6.30 0.05
CA LEU A 71 10.76 5.56 0.83
C LEU A 71 9.36 6.19 0.70
N ALA A 72 9.26 7.52 0.78
CA ALA A 72 7.98 8.21 0.61
C ALA A 72 7.37 7.98 -0.78
N LYS A 73 8.20 7.97 -1.83
CA LYS A 73 7.76 7.64 -3.21
C LYS A 73 7.29 6.20 -3.32
N ALA A 74 8.03 5.24 -2.75
CA ALA A 74 7.66 3.82 -2.74
C ALA A 74 6.32 3.58 -2.02
N MET A 75 6.13 4.19 -0.84
CA MET A 75 4.88 4.17 -0.09
C MET A 75 3.71 4.76 -0.90
N ALA A 76 3.92 5.92 -1.54
CA ALA A 76 2.90 6.55 -2.37
C ALA A 76 2.50 5.68 -3.56
N LYS A 77 3.47 5.06 -4.24
CA LYS A 77 3.22 4.11 -5.33
C LYS A 77 2.39 2.93 -4.84
N ARG A 78 2.79 2.29 -3.74
CA ARG A 78 2.06 1.14 -3.18
C ARG A 78 0.64 1.51 -2.75
N ARG A 79 0.44 2.69 -2.15
CA ARG A 79 -0.89 3.21 -1.82
C ARG A 79 -1.78 3.37 -3.05
N MET A 80 -1.23 3.88 -4.17
CA MET A 80 -1.98 4.00 -5.42
C MET A 80 -2.38 2.64 -6.00
N GLU A 81 -1.48 1.65 -5.94
CA GLU A 81 -1.77 0.27 -6.36
C GLU A 81 -2.92 -0.34 -5.54
N VAL A 82 -2.86 -0.21 -4.21
CA VAL A 82 -3.93 -0.69 -3.32
C VAL A 82 -5.26 0.01 -3.62
N ALA A 83 -5.26 1.32 -3.82
CA ALA A 83 -6.47 2.07 -4.16
C ALA A 83 -7.07 1.63 -5.50
N ARG A 84 -6.23 1.36 -6.50
CA ARG A 84 -6.66 0.83 -7.81
C ARG A 84 -7.27 -0.57 -7.66
N ASN A 85 -6.65 -1.47 -6.90
CA ASN A 85 -7.17 -2.82 -6.65
C ASN A 85 -8.55 -2.76 -5.97
N LEU A 86 -8.73 -1.88 -4.97
CA LEU A 86 -10.03 -1.69 -4.32
C LEU A 86 -11.12 -1.19 -5.29
N LYS A 87 -10.76 -0.27 -6.21
CA LYS A 87 -11.70 0.21 -7.24
C LYS A 87 -12.11 -0.93 -8.17
N MET A 88 -11.16 -1.72 -8.66
CA MET A 88 -11.44 -2.87 -9.54
C MET A 88 -12.34 -3.91 -8.87
N VAL A 89 -12.10 -4.24 -7.60
CA VAL A 89 -12.96 -5.17 -6.85
C VAL A 89 -14.40 -4.65 -6.72
N ARG A 90 -14.58 -3.35 -6.53
CA ARG A 90 -15.93 -2.73 -6.47
C ARG A 90 -16.64 -2.77 -7.82
N GLU A 91 -15.93 -2.44 -8.90
CA GLU A 91 -16.48 -2.47 -10.27
C GLU A 91 -16.88 -3.90 -10.68
N GLN A 92 -16.05 -4.91 -10.37
CA GLN A 92 -16.38 -6.31 -10.65
C GLN A 92 -17.64 -6.77 -9.91
N LYS A 93 -17.83 -6.35 -8.65
CA LYS A 93 -19.06 -6.65 -7.89
C LYS A 93 -20.30 -6.02 -8.52
N GLN A 94 -20.22 -4.77 -8.96
CA GLN A 94 -21.33 -4.08 -9.64
C GLN A 94 -21.67 -4.73 -10.98
N HIS A 95 -20.66 -5.13 -11.76
CA HIS A 95 -20.86 -5.85 -13.01
C HIS A 95 -21.53 -7.21 -12.74
N ASN A 96 -20.98 -8.04 -11.85
CA ASN A 96 -21.57 -9.34 -11.52
C ASN A 96 -23.04 -9.25 -11.02
N GLN A 97 -23.40 -8.21 -10.25
CA GLN A 97 -24.80 -7.99 -9.83
C GLN A 97 -25.74 -7.64 -11.00
N LYS A 98 -25.26 -6.87 -12.01
CA LYS A 98 -26.06 -6.51 -13.19
C LYS A 98 -26.35 -7.70 -14.11
N TYR A 99 -25.46 -8.70 -14.16
CA TYR A 99 -25.68 -9.92 -14.96
C TYR A 99 -26.43 -11.02 -14.19
N ALA A 100 -26.41 -10.99 -12.85
CA ALA A 100 -27.16 -11.94 -12.04
C ALA A 100 -28.68 -11.67 -12.02
N ASN A 101 -29.13 -10.48 -12.45
CA ASN A 101 -30.56 -10.15 -12.47
C ASN A 101 -31.09 -9.61 -13.82
N PRO A 102 -31.15 -10.43 -14.88
CA PRO A 102 -31.75 -10.03 -16.16
C PRO A 102 -33.27 -9.89 -16.13
N TYR A 103 -33.95 -10.27 -15.04
CA TYR A 103 -35.41 -10.40 -14.97
C TYR A 103 -36.11 -9.44 -14.00
N GLU A 104 -35.38 -8.67 -13.17
CA GLU A 104 -36.02 -7.65 -12.31
C GLU A 104 -36.59 -6.45 -13.10
N ALA A 105 -36.17 -6.26 -14.36
CA ALA A 105 -36.63 -5.17 -15.22
C ALA A 105 -37.78 -5.56 -16.17
N ILE A 106 -38.44 -6.72 -15.98
CA ILE A 106 -39.69 -7.07 -16.67
C ILE A 106 -40.81 -7.21 -15.62
N LEU A 107 -41.12 -6.11 -14.96
CA LEU A 107 -42.44 -5.89 -14.37
C LEU A 107 -43.09 -4.69 -15.07
N THR A 108 -43.10 -4.73 -16.40
CA THR A 108 -43.96 -3.85 -17.20
C THR A 108 -45.28 -4.56 -17.39
N ASP A 109 -46.18 -4.29 -16.44
CA ASP A 109 -47.63 -4.30 -16.54
C ASP A 109 -48.23 -5.30 -17.56
N GLY A 110 -48.68 -6.45 -17.06
CA GLY A 110 -49.33 -7.48 -17.86
C GLY A 110 -50.54 -6.90 -18.61
N VAL A 111 -50.34 -6.60 -19.90
CA VAL A 111 -51.40 -6.16 -20.81
C VAL A 111 -52.44 -7.27 -20.91
N TYR A 112 -53.60 -7.03 -20.30
CA TYR A 112 -54.81 -7.83 -20.49
C TYR A 112 -55.21 -7.75 -21.97
N TYR A 113 -55.12 -8.87 -22.70
CA TYR A 113 -55.82 -9.02 -23.96
C TYR A 113 -57.32 -9.11 -23.67
N ASP A 114 -58.05 -8.00 -23.89
CA ASP A 114 -59.52 -8.02 -23.90
C ASP A 114 -59.98 -8.88 -25.09
N LYS A 115 -60.63 -10.01 -24.79
CA LYS A 115 -61.26 -10.88 -25.77
C LYS A 115 -62.50 -10.18 -26.33
N ARG A 116 -62.59 -9.93 -27.64
CA ARG A 116 -63.89 -9.75 -28.31
C ARG A 116 -63.99 -10.38 -29.69
N LYS A 117 -64.94 -11.32 -29.75
CA LYS A 117 -65.73 -11.92 -30.84
C LYS A 117 -65.03 -12.68 -31.96
#